data_AF-A0A6P0M7J9-F1
#
_entry.id   AF-A0A6P0M7J9-F1
#
_cell.length_a   1.000
_cell.length_b   1.000
_cell.length_c   1.000
_cell.angle_alpha   90.00
_cell.angle_beta   90.00
_cell.angle_gamma   90.00
#
_symmetry.space_group_name_H-M   'P 1'
#
loop_
_entity.id
_entity.type
_entity.pdbx_description
1 polymer ?
#
loop_
_entity_poly.entity_id
_entity_poly.type
_entity_poly.pdbx_seq_one_letter_code
_entity_poly.pdbx_strand_id
1 'polypeptide(L)'
;LHVLFAVDQLLDSEEYMENFGYNTVPYQRRRVLPGRPQGETPFNIKSPRYNEYYRAVLGFPQIIWQTQVRSYVPQDKKAKAGDPSLYMGMARDLSPQGNTIPRISALNIDYESLVPYRAQESPQKELAQAKS
;
A
#
# COMPACT_ATOMS: atom_id res chain seq x y z
N LEU A 1 15.63 49.33 -18.95
CA LEU A 1 15.42 49.55 -20.40
C LEU A 1 15.95 48.37 -21.25
N HIS A 2 17.20 47.92 -21.09
CA HIS A 2 17.74 46.77 -21.84
C HIS A 2 17.00 45.43 -21.67
N VAL A 3 16.47 45.14 -20.48
CA VAL A 3 15.77 43.86 -20.22
C VAL A 3 14.45 43.76 -21.00
N LEU A 4 13.70 44.86 -21.12
CA LEU A 4 12.43 44.87 -21.84
C LEU A 4 12.66 44.55 -23.33
N PHE A 5 13.61 45.25 -23.95
CA PHE A 5 13.97 45.02 -25.35
C PHE A 5 14.41 43.57 -25.63
N ALA A 6 15.19 42.96 -24.74
CA ALA A 6 15.62 41.57 -24.91
C ALA A 6 14.44 40.58 -24.82
N VAL A 7 13.45 40.87 -23.97
CA VAL A 7 12.23 40.07 -23.87
C VAL A 7 11.40 40.21 -25.14
N ASP A 8 11.21 41.43 -25.64
CA ASP A 8 10.44 41.68 -26.86
C ASP A 8 11.05 40.93 -28.06
N GLN A 9 12.38 41.00 -28.23
CA GLN A 9 13.08 40.24 -29.28
C GLN A 9 12.92 38.73 -29.16
N LEU A 10 12.84 38.19 -27.94
CA LEU A 10 12.65 36.76 -27.71
C LEU A 10 11.21 36.33 -28.04
N LEU A 11 10.22 37.16 -27.68
CA LEU A 11 8.81 36.91 -27.95
C LEU A 11 8.48 37.01 -29.45
N ASP A 12 9.13 37.94 -30.16
CA ASP A 12 8.96 38.13 -31.61
C ASP A 12 9.74 37.11 -32.46
N SER A 13 10.47 36.18 -31.83
CA SER A 13 11.23 35.15 -32.55
C SER A 13 10.32 34.13 -33.25
N GLU A 14 10.77 33.62 -34.40
CA GLU A 14 10.07 32.56 -35.14
C GLU A 14 9.84 31.32 -34.26
N GLU A 15 10.83 30.94 -33.44
CA GLU A 15 10.69 29.80 -32.52
C GLU A 15 9.53 30.00 -31.52
N TYR A 16 9.38 31.21 -30.96
CA TYR A 16 8.29 31.46 -30.02
C TYR A 16 6.92 31.43 -30.72
N MET A 17 6.83 32.09 -31.89
CA MET A 17 5.58 32.19 -32.65
C MET A 17 5.10 30.85 -33.20
N GLU A 18 6.00 30.01 -33.72
CA GLU A 18 5.65 28.69 -34.25
C GLU A 18 5.19 27.71 -33.15
N ASN A 19 5.72 27.86 -31.93
CA ASN A 19 5.52 26.87 -30.87
C ASN A 19 4.43 27.24 -29.86
N PHE A 20 4.28 28.53 -29.55
CA PHE A 20 3.33 29.02 -28.54
C PHE A 20 2.31 30.00 -29.12
N GLY A 21 2.75 30.88 -30.03
CA GLY A 21 1.93 31.96 -30.55
C GLY A 21 1.46 32.91 -29.45
N TYR A 22 0.29 33.52 -29.64
CA TYR A 22 -0.22 34.57 -28.74
C TYR A 22 -1.08 34.05 -27.58
N ASN A 23 -1.62 32.84 -27.68
CA ASN A 23 -2.67 32.34 -26.78
C ASN A 23 -2.25 31.13 -25.92
N THR A 24 -0.98 30.71 -25.99
CA THR A 24 -0.49 29.51 -25.28
C THR A 24 0.60 29.90 -24.29
N VAL A 25 0.48 29.43 -23.05
CA VAL A 25 1.52 29.62 -22.02
C VAL A 25 2.74 28.75 -22.34
N PRO A 26 3.97 29.30 -22.31
CA PRO A 26 5.19 28.53 -22.56
C PRO A 26 5.41 27.37 -21.59
N TYR A 27 5.88 26.24 -22.10
CA TYR A 27 6.18 25.04 -21.32
C TYR A 27 7.43 24.31 -21.84
N GLN A 28 8.04 23.47 -21.01
CA GLN A 28 9.21 22.67 -21.41
C GLN A 28 8.79 21.57 -22.40
N ARG A 29 9.24 21.70 -23.65
CA ARG A 29 8.95 20.76 -24.73
C ARG A 29 9.84 19.52 -24.65
N ARG A 30 9.34 18.38 -25.14
CA ARG A 30 10.09 17.12 -25.36
C ARG A 30 10.85 16.56 -24.14
N ARG A 31 10.32 16.71 -22.92
CA ARG A 31 10.98 16.19 -21.70
C ARG A 31 11.05 14.65 -21.68
N VAL A 32 10.00 13.96 -22.11
CA VAL A 32 9.94 12.49 -22.11
C VAL A 32 9.99 12.02 -23.55
N LEU A 33 11.03 11.27 -23.90
CA LEU A 33 11.18 10.69 -25.23
C LEU A 33 10.44 9.36 -25.31
N PRO A 34 9.74 9.05 -26.42
CA PRO A 34 9.13 7.74 -26.62
C PRO A 34 10.16 6.62 -26.44
N GLY A 35 9.83 5.62 -25.63
CA GLY A 35 10.72 4.48 -25.34
C GLY A 35 11.68 4.66 -24.16
N ARG A 36 11.72 5.82 -23.49
CA ARG A 36 12.44 5.97 -22.21
C ARG A 36 11.47 5.97 -21.02
N PRO A 37 11.73 5.17 -19.97
CA PRO A 37 10.88 5.16 -18.76
C PRO A 37 11.06 6.45 -17.94
N GLN A 38 12.18 7.17 -18.10
CA GLN A 38 12.46 8.42 -17.41
C GLN A 38 12.82 9.52 -18.42
N GLY A 39 12.18 10.68 -18.26
CA GLY A 39 12.48 11.89 -19.04
C GLY A 39 13.69 12.67 -18.53
N GLU A 40 14.01 13.75 -19.23
CA GLU A 40 15.03 14.70 -18.81
C GLU A 40 14.64 15.43 -17.51
N THR A 41 15.64 15.89 -16.76
CA THR A 41 15.42 16.70 -15.55
C THR A 41 14.66 17.99 -15.89
N PRO A 42 13.62 18.34 -15.11
CA PRO A 42 12.90 19.60 -15.29
C PRO A 42 13.82 20.83 -15.22
N PHE A 43 13.54 21.85 -16.03
CA PHE A 43 14.35 23.07 -16.12
C PHE A 43 14.58 23.75 -14.76
N ASN A 44 13.55 23.81 -13.91
CA ASN A 44 13.61 24.44 -12.58
C ASN A 44 14.63 23.78 -11.63
N ILE A 45 14.94 22.50 -11.85
CA ILE A 45 15.95 21.78 -11.05
C ILE A 45 17.33 21.97 -11.66
N LYS A 46 17.43 21.94 -13.00
CA LYS A 46 18.69 22.11 -13.73
C LYS A 46 19.26 23.52 -13.62
N SER A 47 18.38 24.52 -13.51
CA SER A 47 18.75 25.95 -13.44
C SER A 47 18.20 26.59 -12.17
N PRO A 48 18.84 26.34 -11.00
CA PRO A 48 18.50 27.04 -9.78
C PRO A 48 18.67 28.56 -9.94
N ARG A 49 17.96 29.33 -9.11
CA ARG A 49 18.02 30.81 -9.14
C ARG A 49 19.45 31.38 -9.08
N TYR A 50 20.32 30.74 -8.31
CA TYR A 50 21.73 31.13 -8.18
C TYR A 50 22.64 30.01 -8.67
N ASN A 51 23.69 30.39 -9.38
CA ASN A 51 24.77 29.49 -9.75
C ASN A 51 25.65 29.16 -8.52
N GLU A 52 26.60 28.24 -8.70
CA GLU A 52 27.49 27.77 -7.64
C GLU A 52 28.21 28.91 -6.91
N TYR A 53 28.74 29.89 -7.65
CA TYR A 53 29.45 31.04 -7.11
C TYR A 53 28.60 31.84 -6.11
N TYR A 54 27.41 32.29 -6.53
CA TYR A 54 26.56 33.10 -5.64
C TYR A 54 25.92 32.26 -4.52
N ARG A 55 25.76 30.96 -4.71
CA ARG A 55 25.31 30.06 -3.62
C ARG A 55 26.31 29.99 -2.48
N ALA A 56 27.61 30.01 -2.78
CA ALA A 56 28.66 30.04 -1.77
C ALA A 56 28.70 31.38 -1.01
N VAL A 57 28.53 32.50 -1.73
CA VAL A 57 28.56 33.84 -1.14
C VAL A 57 27.35 34.13 -0.25
N LEU A 58 26.14 33.76 -0.70
CA LEU A 58 24.89 34.08 -0.03
C LEU A 58 24.60 33.21 1.21
N GLY A 59 25.51 32.30 1.59
CA GLY A 59 25.37 31.51 2.81
C GLY A 59 24.19 30.55 2.79
N PHE A 60 23.89 29.95 1.62
CA PHE A 60 22.97 28.82 1.57
C PHE A 60 23.43 27.73 2.55
N PRO A 61 22.51 27.00 3.20
CA PRO A 61 22.89 25.90 4.08
C PRO A 61 23.84 24.97 3.32
N GLN A 62 25.09 24.93 3.76
CA GLN A 62 26.07 24.01 3.21
C GLN A 62 25.51 22.61 3.46
N ILE A 63 25.59 21.73 2.46
CA ILE A 63 25.18 20.34 2.62
C ILE A 63 26.07 19.76 3.73
N ILE A 64 25.53 19.70 4.95
CA ILE A 64 26.19 19.05 6.07
C ILE A 64 26.05 17.56 5.79
N TRP A 65 27.04 16.99 5.11
CA TRP A 65 27.13 15.56 4.83
C TRP A 65 27.23 14.70 6.10
N GLN A 66 27.29 15.34 7.28
CA GLN A 66 27.33 14.73 8.61
C GLN A 66 26.15 15.09 9.53
N THR A 67 24.96 15.42 9.03
CA THR A 67 23.77 15.29 9.91
C THR A 67 23.46 13.80 10.10
N GLN A 68 24.34 13.11 10.81
CA GLN A 68 24.07 11.79 11.33
C GLN A 68 22.97 11.99 12.36
N VAL A 69 21.72 11.67 12.00
CA VAL A 69 20.61 11.68 12.94
C VAL A 69 21.00 10.74 14.06
N ARG A 70 21.32 11.28 15.25
CA ARG A 70 21.92 10.54 16.38
C ARG A 70 21.06 9.37 16.87
N SER A 71 19.78 9.37 16.51
CA SER A 71 18.85 8.26 16.72
C SER A 71 18.20 7.92 15.38
N TYR A 72 18.78 6.95 14.68
CA TYR A 72 18.14 6.34 13.52
C TYR A 72 17.31 5.15 14.01
N VAL A 73 15.99 5.28 14.04
CA VAL A 73 15.11 4.10 14.05
C VAL A 73 15.07 3.62 12.61
N PRO A 74 15.63 2.44 12.28
CA PRO A 74 15.71 1.99 10.90
C PRO A 74 14.32 1.72 10.35
N GLN A 75 13.78 2.71 9.64
CA GLN A 75 12.51 2.62 8.90
C GLN A 75 12.64 1.67 7.71
N ASP A 76 13.88 1.46 7.21
CA ASP A 76 14.18 0.60 6.07
C ASP A 76 14.42 -0.87 6.44
N LYS A 77 14.05 -1.29 7.67
CA LYS A 77 14.12 -2.70 8.06
C LYS A 77 13.16 -3.50 7.19
N LYS A 78 13.70 -4.15 6.15
CA LYS A 78 12.98 -5.13 5.36
C LYS A 78 12.57 -6.29 6.27
N ALA A 79 11.30 -6.66 6.20
CA ALA A 79 10.79 -7.84 6.89
C ALA A 79 11.64 -9.06 6.51
N LYS A 80 12.11 -9.81 7.52
CA LYS A 80 12.93 -11.00 7.32
C LYS A 80 12.03 -12.21 7.02
N ALA A 81 12.57 -13.26 6.41
CA ALA A 81 11.86 -14.53 6.29
C ALA A 81 11.37 -14.99 7.68
N GLY A 82 10.08 -15.30 7.78
CA GLY A 82 9.41 -15.66 9.04
C GLY A 82 8.84 -14.47 9.84
N ASP A 83 8.99 -13.23 9.36
CA ASP A 83 8.36 -12.06 9.98
C ASP A 83 6.83 -12.11 9.80
N PRO A 84 6.03 -12.02 10.88
CA PRO A 84 4.57 -12.10 10.81
C PRO A 84 3.94 -11.00 9.93
N SER A 85 4.60 -9.86 9.76
CA SER A 85 4.11 -8.76 8.91
C SER A 85 3.92 -9.17 7.45
N LEU A 86 4.71 -10.13 6.95
CA LEU A 86 4.61 -10.67 5.60
C LEU A 86 3.31 -11.45 5.36
N TYR A 87 2.73 -12.01 6.43
CA TYR A 87 1.51 -12.82 6.37
C TYR A 87 0.25 -12.01 6.68
N MET A 88 0.37 -10.71 6.97
CA MET A 88 -0.77 -9.84 7.33
C MET A 88 -1.80 -9.66 6.21
N GLY A 89 -1.44 -9.89 4.93
CA GLY A 89 -2.40 -9.96 3.84
C GLY A 89 -3.29 -11.20 3.96
N MET A 90 -2.65 -12.37 3.99
CA MET A 90 -3.32 -13.67 4.18
C MET A 90 -4.17 -13.70 5.45
N ALA A 91 -3.66 -13.20 6.58
CA ALA A 91 -4.37 -13.20 7.85
C ALA A 91 -5.66 -12.34 7.82
N ARG A 92 -5.72 -11.29 6.98
CA ARG A 92 -6.94 -10.49 6.80
C ARG A 92 -7.98 -11.20 5.94
N ASP A 93 -7.54 -11.98 4.95
CA ASP A 93 -8.43 -12.74 4.08
C ASP A 93 -9.06 -13.94 4.80
N LEU A 94 -8.36 -14.48 5.79
CA LEU A 94 -8.91 -15.46 6.73
C LEU A 94 -9.92 -14.78 7.66
N SER A 95 -11.17 -14.67 7.20
CA SER A 95 -12.30 -14.38 8.09
C SER A 95 -12.66 -15.65 8.86
N PRO A 96 -12.37 -15.76 10.18
CA PRO A 96 -12.83 -16.89 10.94
C PRO A 96 -14.35 -16.76 11.05
N GLN A 97 -15.08 -17.51 10.23
CA GLN A 97 -16.50 -17.72 10.42
C GLN A 97 -16.61 -18.45 11.77
N GLY A 98 -16.89 -17.68 12.82
CA GLY A 98 -16.90 -18.19 14.19
C GLY A 98 -17.87 -19.36 14.26
N ASN A 99 -17.35 -20.56 14.43
CA ASN A 99 -18.19 -21.70 14.77
C ASN A 99 -18.77 -21.38 16.15
N THR A 100 -20.04 -20.99 16.20
CA THR A 100 -20.74 -20.77 17.46
C THR A 100 -20.80 -22.12 18.16
N ILE A 101 -19.84 -22.41 19.05
CA ILE A 101 -19.89 -23.60 19.89
C ILE A 101 -21.23 -23.54 20.62
N PRO A 102 -22.19 -24.45 20.35
CA PRO A 102 -23.42 -24.47 21.12
C PRO A 102 -23.01 -24.78 22.55
N ARG A 103 -23.19 -23.80 23.45
CA ARG A 103 -22.96 -23.96 24.89
C ARG A 103 -24.09 -24.82 25.45
N ILE A 104 -24.04 -26.12 25.18
CA ILE A 104 -24.96 -27.09 25.78
C ILE A 104 -24.51 -27.26 27.23
N SER A 105 -25.29 -26.73 28.18
CA SER A 105 -25.05 -26.97 29.59
C SER A 105 -25.40 -28.41 29.94
N ALA A 106 -24.54 -29.09 30.69
CA ALA A 106 -24.79 -30.45 31.19
C ALA A 106 -26.09 -30.58 32.01
N LEU A 107 -26.59 -29.47 32.57
CA LEU A 107 -27.87 -29.40 33.29
C LEU A 107 -29.11 -29.56 32.40
N ASN A 108 -28.97 -29.36 31.08
CA ASN A 108 -30.07 -29.43 30.11
C ASN A 108 -30.06 -30.73 29.31
N ILE A 109 -29.15 -31.66 29.63
CA ILE A 109 -29.07 -32.95 28.95
C ILE A 109 -29.98 -33.91 29.68
N ASP A 110 -31.12 -34.21 29.07
CA ASP A 110 -32.00 -35.30 29.51
C ASP A 110 -31.31 -36.65 29.21
N TYR A 111 -30.56 -37.13 30.18
CA TYR A 111 -29.73 -38.32 30.06
C TYR A 111 -30.56 -39.61 30.05
N GLU A 112 -31.80 -39.59 30.55
CA GLU A 112 -32.67 -40.77 30.59
C GLU A 112 -33.18 -41.17 29.21
N SER A 113 -33.38 -40.20 28.32
CA SER A 113 -33.82 -40.45 26.94
C SER A 113 -32.68 -40.79 25.97
N LEU A 114 -31.44 -40.48 26.32
CA LEU A 114 -30.26 -40.72 25.48
C LEU A 114 -29.64 -42.11 25.64
N VAL A 115 -30.04 -42.86 26.68
CA VAL A 115 -29.52 -44.21 26.90
C VAL A 115 -30.38 -45.22 26.13
N PRO A 116 -29.81 -46.00 25.19
CA PRO A 116 -30.53 -47.06 24.53
C PRO A 116 -30.87 -48.17 25.54
N TYR A 117 -32.16 -48.35 25.85
CA TYR A 117 -32.63 -49.46 26.67
C TYR A 117 -32.55 -50.77 25.87
N ARG A 118 -31.79 -51.75 26.36
CA ARG A 118 -31.94 -53.14 25.94
C ARG A 118 -33.22 -53.65 26.59
N ALA A 119 -34.33 -53.68 25.85
CA ALA A 119 -35.52 -54.39 26.26
C ALA A 119 -35.10 -55.85 26.51
N GLN A 120 -35.14 -56.29 27.78
CA GLN A 120 -35.05 -57.72 28.04
C GLN A 120 -36.28 -58.35 27.43
N GLU A 121 -36.10 -59.21 26.44
CA GLU A 121 -37.16 -60.08 25.97
C GLU A 121 -37.64 -60.89 27.18
N SER A 122 -38.81 -60.52 27.70
CA SER A 122 -39.49 -61.28 28.74
C SER A 122 -39.72 -62.70 28.21
N PRO A 123 -39.29 -63.78 28.89
CA PRO A 123 -39.39 -65.17 28.41
C PRO A 123 -40.82 -65.66 28.08
N GLN A 124 -41.85 -64.86 28.35
CA GLN A 124 -43.23 -65.21 28.11
C GLN A 124 -43.70 -65.01 26.66
N LYS A 125 -42.94 -64.35 25.78
CA LYS A 125 -43.30 -64.23 24.35
C LYS A 125 -42.95 -65.47 23.52
N GLU A 126 -42.01 -66.30 23.96
CA GLU A 126 -41.62 -67.52 23.23
C GLU A 126 -42.64 -68.65 23.42
N LEU A 127 -43.26 -68.74 24.60
CA LEU A 127 -44.30 -69.74 24.91
C LEU A 127 -45.66 -69.48 24.21
N ALA A 128 -45.89 -68.27 23.70
CA ALA A 128 -47.11 -67.95 22.94
C ALA A 128 -47.00 -68.31 21.44
N GLN A 129 -45.78 -68.43 20.90
CA GLN A 129 -45.54 -68.80 19.50
C GLN A 129 -45.40 -70.32 19.30
N ALA A 130 -45.14 -71.09 20.37
CA ALA A 130 -45.06 -72.55 20.33
C ALA A 130 -46.42 -73.27 20.55
N LYS A 131 -47.53 -72.53 20.65
CA LYS A 131 -48.91 -73.08 20.76
C LYS A 131 -49.80 -72.68 19.58
N SER A 132 -49.19 -72.50 18.41
CA SER A 132 -49.83 -72.42 17.10
C SER A 132 -49.45 -73.64 16.27
#